data_AF-A0A858BUW2-F1
#
_entry.id   AF-A0A858BUW2-F1
#
_cell.length_a   1.000
_cell.length_b   1.000
_cell.length_c   1.000
_cell.angle_alpha   90.00
_cell.angle_beta   90.00
_cell.angle_gamma   90.00
#
_symmetry.space_group_name_H-M   'P 1'
#
loop_
_entity.id
_entity.type
_entity.pdbx_description
1 polymer ?
#
loop_
_entity_poly.entity_id
_entity_poly.type
_entity_poly.pdbx_seq_one_letter_code
_entity_poly.pdbx_strand_id
1 'polypeptide(L)'
;MIQAENEIRLFQDTVVPIFEKHGMGYTVTDDVENKRFYCIPSGTAAYFGVTVFEADVAEFRANMQADELPIFVASKSLITSKGIHIHIKKLFQKKQHIFIAWNQVPDLEWKINSLQQIELILEGNKVIEFQPNLERLGLSQDDVWNKGTKKVTPLYQPDLDNLTKVFAELKQVFS
;
A
#
# COMPACT_ATOMS: atom_id res chain seq x y z
N MET A 1 -6.37 1.15 23.66
CA MET A 1 -7.72 1.59 23.27
C MET A 1 -7.61 2.87 22.45
N ILE A 2 -7.05 3.95 23.01
CA ILE A 2 -6.86 5.25 22.33
C ILE A 2 -6.09 5.16 20.99
N GLN A 3 -5.00 4.37 20.93
CA GLN A 3 -4.21 4.26 19.71
C GLN A 3 -4.99 3.63 18.54
N ALA A 4 -5.73 2.55 18.80
CA ALA A 4 -6.56 1.90 17.79
C ALA A 4 -7.67 2.85 17.28
N GLU A 5 -8.25 3.66 18.17
CA GLU A 5 -9.25 4.68 17.78
C GLU A 5 -8.65 5.77 16.89
N ASN A 6 -7.40 6.17 17.15
CA ASN A 6 -6.69 7.14 16.32
C ASN A 6 -6.31 6.56 14.95
N GLU A 7 -5.91 5.29 14.89
CA GLU A 7 -5.63 4.57 13.64
C GLU A 7 -6.90 4.43 12.79
N ILE A 8 -8.04 4.11 13.42
CA ILE A 8 -9.36 4.08 12.78
C ILE A 8 -9.71 5.43 12.17
N ARG A 9 -9.64 6.51 12.96
CA ARG A 9 -9.97 7.86 12.50
C ARG A 9 -9.07 8.32 11.38
N LEU A 10 -7.76 8.09 11.49
CA LEU A 10 -6.82 8.39 10.41
C LEU A 10 -7.24 7.69 9.12
N PHE A 11 -7.62 6.43 9.20
CA PHE A 11 -7.99 5.66 8.02
C PHE A 11 -9.33 6.13 7.42
N GLN A 12 -10.38 6.26 8.24
CA GLN A 12 -11.73 6.61 7.80
C GLN A 12 -11.87 8.08 7.40
N ASP A 13 -11.26 8.99 8.14
CA ASP A 13 -11.46 10.43 7.93
C ASP A 13 -10.46 11.02 6.92
N THR A 14 -9.34 10.32 6.67
CA THR A 14 -8.26 10.83 5.80
C THR A 14 -7.91 9.87 4.66
N VAL A 15 -7.51 8.63 4.95
CA VAL A 15 -6.94 7.74 3.93
C VAL A 15 -7.99 7.27 2.93
N VAL A 16 -9.11 6.70 3.40
CA VAL A 16 -10.20 6.21 2.54
C VAL A 16 -10.75 7.33 1.64
N PRO A 17 -11.09 8.53 2.15
CA PRO A 17 -11.59 9.62 1.32
C PRO A 17 -10.63 10.04 0.20
N ILE A 18 -9.31 10.03 0.43
CA ILE A 18 -8.32 10.35 -0.61
C ILE A 18 -8.34 9.28 -1.70
N PHE A 19 -8.38 8.00 -1.34
CA PHE A 19 -8.42 6.92 -2.32
C PHE A 19 -9.72 6.93 -3.13
N GLU A 20 -10.87 7.14 -2.47
CA GLU A 20 -12.18 7.24 -3.12
C GLU A 20 -12.24 8.42 -4.11
N LYS A 21 -11.74 9.59 -3.70
CA LYS A 21 -11.67 10.80 -4.53
C LYS A 21 -10.96 10.57 -5.87
N HIS A 22 -9.94 9.71 -5.89
CA HIS A 22 -9.17 9.38 -7.10
C HIS A 22 -9.61 8.08 -7.77
N GLY A 23 -10.76 7.51 -7.39
CA GLY A 23 -11.30 6.27 -8.00
C GLY A 23 -10.53 5.00 -7.63
N MET A 24 -9.73 5.06 -6.56
CA MET A 24 -8.93 3.94 -6.03
C MET A 24 -9.57 3.34 -4.76
N GLY A 25 -10.80 3.72 -4.39
CA GLY A 25 -11.45 3.23 -3.16
C GLY A 25 -11.54 1.69 -3.08
N TYR A 26 -11.61 1.00 -4.22
CA TYR A 26 -11.63 -0.47 -4.28
C TYR A 26 -10.34 -1.12 -3.74
N THR A 27 -9.22 -0.39 -3.65
CA THR A 27 -7.98 -0.91 -3.06
C THR A 27 -7.96 -0.75 -1.55
N VAL A 28 -8.89 0.01 -0.96
CA VAL A 28 -9.00 0.24 0.48
C VAL A 28 -10.41 -0.14 0.93
N THR A 29 -10.64 -1.44 1.17
CA THR A 29 -11.96 -1.89 1.64
C THR A 29 -12.14 -1.64 3.14
N ASP A 30 -13.30 -1.10 3.50
CA ASP A 30 -13.76 -0.92 4.88
C ASP A 30 -14.52 -2.18 5.33
N ASP A 31 -14.20 -2.75 6.49
CA ASP A 31 -15.13 -3.67 7.16
C ASP A 31 -15.18 -3.37 8.66
N VAL A 32 -16.07 -2.42 8.95
CA VAL A 32 -16.45 -1.91 10.26
C VAL A 32 -17.34 -2.94 10.94
N GLU A 33 -16.79 -4.08 11.39
CA GLU A 33 -17.37 -4.85 12.51
C GLU A 33 -16.58 -6.09 12.97
N ASN A 34 -15.40 -6.40 12.41
CA ASN A 34 -14.37 -7.18 13.14
C ASN A 34 -13.04 -7.18 12.38
N LYS A 35 -12.36 -6.03 12.46
CA LYS A 35 -10.90 -5.95 12.42
C LYS A 35 -10.27 -6.38 11.08
N ARG A 36 -10.38 -5.51 10.08
CA ARG A 36 -9.51 -5.46 8.89
C ARG A 36 -9.22 -4.00 8.53
N PHE A 37 -8.27 -3.41 9.24
CA PHE A 37 -7.55 -2.29 8.65
C PHE A 37 -6.56 -2.91 7.65
N TYR A 38 -6.20 -2.20 6.59
CA TYR A 38 -5.11 -2.53 5.66
C TYR A 38 -5.47 -3.43 4.46
N CYS A 39 -5.33 -2.83 3.28
CA CYS A 39 -5.09 -3.57 2.04
C CYS A 39 -3.87 -4.47 2.24
N ILE A 40 -4.04 -5.79 2.18
CA ILE A 40 -2.95 -6.70 1.83
C ILE A 40 -3.04 -6.84 0.31
N PRO A 41 -2.14 -6.21 -0.44
CA PRO A 41 -2.20 -6.28 -1.87
C PRO A 41 -1.56 -7.58 -2.33
N SER A 42 -2.30 -8.67 -2.21
CA SER A 42 -2.09 -9.93 -2.91
C SER A 42 -3.38 -10.74 -2.74
N GLY A 43 -3.87 -11.38 -3.81
CA GLY A 43 -5.16 -12.09 -3.85
C GLY A 43 -5.35 -13.26 -2.87
N THR A 44 -4.47 -13.45 -1.89
CA THR A 44 -4.69 -14.29 -0.71
C THR A 44 -5.35 -13.53 0.45
N ALA A 45 -5.59 -12.23 0.31
CA ALA A 45 -6.11 -11.32 1.34
C ALA A 45 -7.61 -11.44 1.67
N ALA A 46 -8.32 -12.43 1.13
CA ALA A 46 -9.66 -12.76 1.62
C ALA A 46 -9.64 -13.30 3.07
N TYR A 47 -8.47 -13.64 3.63
CA TYR A 47 -8.37 -14.49 4.83
C TYR A 47 -7.54 -13.97 6.01
N PHE A 48 -6.85 -12.83 5.94
CA PHE A 48 -5.94 -12.41 7.02
C PHE A 48 -6.52 -11.22 7.80
N GLY A 49 -6.98 -11.48 9.03
CA GLY A 49 -7.51 -10.45 9.94
C GLY A 49 -6.42 -9.59 10.58
N VAL A 50 -6.82 -8.60 11.40
CA VAL A 50 -5.93 -7.66 12.14
C VAL A 50 -4.73 -8.30 12.84
N THR A 51 -4.81 -9.58 13.21
CA THR A 51 -3.71 -10.30 13.83
C THR A 51 -2.46 -10.37 12.94
N VAL A 52 -2.61 -10.45 11.62
CA VAL A 52 -1.46 -10.47 10.69
C VAL A 52 -0.88 -9.07 10.52
N PHE A 53 -1.75 -8.06 10.44
CA PHE A 53 -1.30 -6.68 10.35
C PHE A 53 -0.49 -6.24 11.57
N GLU A 54 -1.01 -6.46 12.78
CA GLU A 54 -0.30 -6.07 14.00
C GLU A 54 1.02 -6.82 14.15
N ALA A 55 1.08 -8.07 13.70
CA ALA A 55 2.32 -8.84 13.67
C ALA A 55 3.34 -8.23 12.70
N ASP A 56 2.90 -7.83 11.49
CA ASP A 56 3.77 -7.21 10.51
C ASP A 56 4.24 -5.82 10.96
N VAL A 57 3.35 -5.01 11.56
CA VAL A 57 3.73 -3.72 12.15
C VAL A 57 4.65 -3.90 13.35
N ALA A 58 4.46 -4.95 14.16
CA ALA A 58 5.33 -5.24 15.30
C ALA A 58 6.81 -5.35 14.88
N GLU A 59 7.11 -5.80 13.66
CA GLU A 59 8.48 -5.82 13.13
C GLU A 59 9.10 -4.42 12.98
N PHE A 60 8.28 -3.38 12.83
CA PHE A 60 8.72 -1.99 12.65
C PHE A 60 8.61 -1.14 13.91
N ARG A 61 7.87 -1.58 14.94
CA ARG A 61 7.58 -0.78 16.15
C ARG A 61 8.82 -0.20 16.81
N ALA A 62 9.95 -0.92 16.82
CA ALA A 62 11.21 -0.44 17.39
C ALA A 62 11.80 0.80 16.68
N ASN A 63 11.40 1.05 15.44
CA ASN A 63 11.84 2.17 14.62
C ASN A 63 10.75 3.25 14.44
N MET A 64 9.55 3.05 15.01
CA MET A 64 8.44 3.99 14.91
C MET A 64 8.48 5.02 16.04
N GLN A 65 8.00 6.22 15.75
CA GLN A 65 7.74 7.24 16.78
C GLN A 65 6.47 6.88 17.57
N ALA A 66 6.36 7.38 18.80
CA ALA A 66 5.22 7.05 19.68
C ALA A 66 3.87 7.58 19.14
N ASP A 67 3.88 8.66 18.36
CA ASP A 67 2.71 9.28 17.73
C ASP A 67 2.55 8.89 16.25
N GLU A 68 3.35 7.93 15.77
CA GLU A 68 3.32 7.46 14.39
C GLU A 68 2.26 6.39 14.20
N LEU A 69 1.36 6.62 13.24
CA LEU A 69 0.22 5.77 12.98
C LEU A 69 0.43 5.00 11.67
N PRO A 70 0.31 3.67 11.66
CA PRO A 70 0.54 2.88 10.45
C PRO A 70 -0.67 2.94 9.51
N ILE A 71 -0.40 3.07 8.21
CA ILE A 71 -1.40 3.22 7.13
C ILE A 71 -1.42 2.02 6.18
N PHE A 72 -0.27 1.48 5.80
CA PHE A 72 -0.17 0.25 5.00
C PHE A 72 1.06 -0.55 5.41
N VAL A 73 0.96 -1.88 5.43
CA VAL A 73 2.11 -2.76 5.63
C VAL A 73 2.24 -3.74 4.47
N ALA A 74 3.50 -3.97 4.09
CA ALA A 74 3.90 -5.05 3.21
C ALA A 74 5.10 -5.76 3.84
N SER A 75 5.46 -6.94 3.32
CA SER A 75 6.49 -7.81 3.89
C SER A 75 7.83 -7.12 4.25
N LYS A 76 8.18 -5.99 3.63
CA LYS A 76 9.43 -5.26 3.88
C LYS A 76 9.25 -3.77 4.10
N SER A 77 8.03 -3.30 4.28
CA SER A 77 7.77 -1.86 4.30
C SER A 77 6.52 -1.52 5.07
N LEU A 78 6.54 -0.34 5.67
CA LEU A 78 5.43 0.22 6.43
C LEU A 78 5.27 1.69 6.03
N ILE A 79 4.11 2.03 5.47
CA ILE A 79 3.69 3.40 5.19
C ILE A 79 2.92 3.89 6.42
N THR A 80 3.24 5.08 6.92
CA THR A 80 2.70 5.66 8.15
C THR A 80 2.26 7.11 7.95
N SER A 81 1.70 7.71 9.00
CA SER A 81 1.42 9.15 9.07
C SER A 81 2.66 10.04 9.07
N LYS A 82 3.88 9.50 9.22
CA LYS A 82 5.15 10.27 9.22
C LYS A 82 6.03 10.01 8.00
N GLY A 83 5.89 8.84 7.38
CA GLY A 83 6.67 8.50 6.19
C GLY A 83 6.60 7.04 5.82
N ILE A 84 7.72 6.51 5.32
CA ILE A 84 7.82 5.17 4.80
C ILE A 84 9.05 4.49 5.43
N HIS A 85 8.82 3.40 6.15
CA HIS A 85 9.86 2.51 6.65
C HIS A 85 10.11 1.40 5.63
N ILE A 86 11.37 1.08 5.38
CA ILE A 86 11.78 0.01 4.46
C ILE A 86 12.86 -0.85 5.15
N HIS A 87 12.67 -2.16 5.11
CA HIS A 87 13.63 -3.15 5.57
C HIS A 87 14.37 -3.76 4.38
N ILE A 88 15.65 -3.42 4.25
CA ILE A 88 16.53 -3.97 3.21
C ILE A 88 17.33 -5.14 3.78
N LYS A 89 17.24 -6.29 3.10
CA LYS A 89 18.12 -7.44 3.35
C LYS A 89 19.25 -7.41 2.34
N LYS A 90 20.46 -7.04 2.79
CA LYS A 90 21.69 -7.21 2.00
C LYS A 90 22.22 -8.63 2.18
N LEU A 91 22.62 -9.27 1.09
CA LEU A 91 23.30 -10.58 1.16
C LEU A 91 24.51 -10.46 2.09
N PHE A 92 24.57 -11.30 3.13
CA PHE A 92 25.63 -11.36 4.14
C PHE A 92 25.72 -10.18 5.14
N GLN A 93 24.77 -9.26 5.17
CA GLN A 93 24.72 -8.19 6.19
C GLN A 93 23.45 -8.24 7.04
N LYS A 94 23.46 -7.55 8.18
CA LYS A 94 22.29 -7.39 9.04
C LYS A 94 21.17 -6.64 8.27
N LYS A 95 19.91 -6.93 8.61
CA LYS A 95 18.72 -6.21 8.11
C LYS A 95 18.93 -4.71 8.37
N GLN A 96 18.96 -3.91 7.31
CA GLN A 96 19.08 -2.45 7.40
C GLN A 96 17.67 -1.85 7.36
N HIS A 97 17.39 -0.93 8.28
CA HIS A 97 16.17 -0.14 8.27
C HIS A 97 16.45 1.22 7.62
N ILE A 98 15.54 1.67 6.78
CA ILE A 98 15.53 2.99 6.15
C ILE A 98 14.19 3.63 6.46
N PHE A 99 14.22 4.92 6.82
CA PHE A 99 13.03 5.74 6.97
C PHE A 99 13.12 6.91 5.99
N ILE A 100 12.04 7.15 5.25
CA ILE A 100 11.89 8.26 4.31
C ILE A 100 10.68 9.07 4.77
N ALA A 101 10.91 10.27 5.30
CA ALA A 101 9.83 11.18 5.68
C ALA A 101 9.04 11.63 4.45
N TRP A 102 7.75 11.93 4.59
CA TRP A 102 6.89 12.32 3.47
C TRP A 102 7.45 13.47 2.62
N ASN A 103 8.01 14.49 3.27
CA ASN A 103 8.65 15.64 2.60
C ASN A 103 9.93 15.28 1.82
N GLN A 104 10.53 14.12 2.08
CA GLN A 104 11.73 13.58 1.42
C GLN A 104 11.42 12.47 0.41
N VAL A 105 10.18 11.98 0.34
CA VAL A 105 9.79 10.94 -0.62
C VAL A 105 10.05 11.45 -2.05
N PRO A 106 10.91 10.77 -2.84
CA PRO A 106 11.19 11.16 -4.22
C PRO A 106 9.97 10.97 -5.13
N ASP A 107 10.12 11.26 -6.42
CA ASP A 107 9.07 10.95 -7.39
C ASP A 107 8.73 9.46 -7.36
N LEU A 108 7.43 9.17 -7.33
CA LEU A 108 6.90 7.83 -7.17
C LEU A 108 7.04 7.04 -8.47
N GLU A 109 7.67 5.88 -8.41
CA GLU A 109 7.80 5.00 -9.57
C GLU A 109 6.81 3.84 -9.43
N TRP A 110 5.82 3.78 -10.31
CA TRP A 110 4.85 2.68 -10.38
C TRP A 110 5.21 1.69 -11.50
N LYS A 111 5.15 0.39 -11.21
CA LYS A 111 5.42 -0.68 -12.19
C LYS A 111 4.33 -1.72 -12.17
N ILE A 112 4.15 -2.41 -13.30
CA ILE A 112 3.36 -3.65 -13.35
C ILE A 112 4.33 -4.82 -13.30
N ASN A 113 4.17 -5.71 -12.31
CA ASN A 113 4.99 -6.90 -12.20
C ASN A 113 4.52 -8.03 -13.15
N SER A 114 5.25 -9.14 -13.17
CA SER A 114 4.90 -10.29 -14.02
C SER A 114 3.53 -10.88 -13.71
N LEU A 115 3.10 -10.80 -12.44
CA LEU A 115 1.79 -11.23 -11.95
C LEU A 115 0.68 -10.19 -12.18
N GLN A 116 0.96 -9.12 -12.94
CA GLN A 116 0.00 -8.07 -13.29
C GLN A 116 -0.45 -7.22 -12.09
N GLN A 117 0.37 -7.13 -11.05
CA GLN A 117 0.11 -6.31 -9.88
C GLN A 117 0.83 -4.96 -10.03
N ILE A 118 0.24 -3.90 -9.47
CA ILE A 118 0.79 -2.54 -9.49
C ILE A 118 1.72 -2.38 -8.29
N GLU A 119 3.01 -2.18 -8.50
CA GLU A 119 4.02 -2.03 -7.44
C GLU A 119 4.50 -0.58 -7.35
N LEU A 120 4.57 -0.04 -6.14
CA LEU A 120 5.32 1.18 -5.84
C LEU A 120 6.79 0.81 -5.58
N ILE A 121 7.69 1.43 -6.34
CA ILE A 121 9.13 1.30 -6.18
C ILE A 121 9.69 2.62 -5.63
N LEU A 122 10.42 2.53 -4.50
CA LEU A 122 11.20 3.64 -3.96
C LEU A 122 12.64 3.19 -3.74
N GLU A 123 13.60 3.95 -4.27
CA GLU A 123 15.03 3.65 -4.21
C GLU A 123 15.38 2.21 -4.66
N GLY A 124 14.67 1.70 -5.67
CA GLY A 124 14.85 0.34 -6.18
C GLY A 124 14.23 -0.76 -5.30
N ASN A 125 13.48 -0.41 -4.25
CA ASN A 125 12.80 -1.35 -3.38
C ASN A 125 11.29 -1.32 -3.60
N LYS A 126 10.65 -2.48 -3.62
CA LYS A 126 9.19 -2.58 -3.56
C LYS A 126 8.68 -2.15 -2.20
N VAL A 127 7.78 -1.17 -2.19
CA VAL A 127 7.19 -0.56 -0.98
C VAL A 127 5.78 -1.04 -0.73
N ILE A 128 4.96 -1.07 -1.77
CA ILE A 128 3.61 -1.59 -1.69
C ILE A 128 3.22 -2.14 -3.04
N GLU A 129 2.21 -2.98 -3.06
CA GLU A 129 1.63 -3.56 -4.26
C GLU A 129 0.15 -3.17 -4.29
N PHE A 130 -0.56 -3.30 -5.39
CA PHE A 130 -2.02 -3.20 -5.46
C PHE A 130 -2.51 -4.15 -6.56
N GLN A 131 -3.69 -4.72 -6.35
CA GLN A 131 -4.37 -5.46 -7.42
C GLN A 131 -5.09 -4.45 -8.34
N PRO A 132 -5.01 -4.62 -9.67
CA PRO A 132 -5.82 -3.82 -10.59
C PRO A 132 -7.31 -4.20 -10.47
N ASN A 133 -8.20 -3.25 -10.75
CA ASN A 133 -9.63 -3.54 -10.78
C ASN A 133 -10.02 -4.20 -12.12
N LEU A 134 -9.93 -5.53 -12.17
CA LEU A 134 -10.23 -6.29 -13.40
C LEU A 134 -11.70 -6.16 -13.82
N GLU A 135 -12.63 -6.09 -12.86
CA GLU A 135 -14.06 -5.93 -13.13
C GLU A 135 -14.36 -4.62 -13.85
N ARG A 136 -13.75 -3.51 -13.40
CA ARG A 136 -13.85 -2.19 -14.06
C ARG A 136 -13.37 -2.23 -15.51
N LEU A 137 -12.44 -3.13 -15.83
CA LEU A 137 -11.89 -3.29 -17.17
C LEU A 137 -12.66 -4.31 -18.02
N GLY A 138 -13.72 -4.94 -17.47
CA GLY A 138 -14.45 -6.01 -18.14
C GLY A 138 -13.57 -7.24 -18.40
N LEU A 139 -12.60 -7.51 -17.51
CA LEU A 139 -11.66 -8.61 -17.62
C LEU A 139 -11.83 -9.59 -16.45
N SER A 140 -11.68 -10.88 -16.75
CA SER A 140 -11.42 -11.91 -15.75
C SER A 140 -9.92 -12.14 -15.57
N GLN A 141 -9.53 -12.84 -14.51
CA GLN A 141 -8.14 -13.34 -14.34
C GLN A 141 -7.71 -14.20 -15.55
N ASP A 142 -8.62 -15.00 -16.10
CA ASP A 142 -8.34 -15.83 -17.27
C ASP A 142 -8.08 -14.97 -18.52
N ASP A 143 -8.82 -13.88 -18.70
CA ASP A 143 -8.55 -12.93 -19.80
C ASP A 143 -7.17 -12.31 -19.69
N VAL A 144 -6.76 -11.97 -18.47
CA VAL A 144 -5.44 -11.39 -18.19
C VAL A 144 -4.33 -12.39 -18.54
N TRP A 145 -4.48 -13.64 -18.11
CA TRP A 145 -3.54 -14.72 -18.41
C TRP A 145 -3.44 -14.99 -19.91
N ASN A 146 -4.57 -15.07 -20.61
CA ASN A 146 -4.64 -15.43 -22.02
C ASN A 146 -4.20 -14.31 -22.97
N LYS A 147 -4.49 -13.04 -22.64
CA LYS A 147 -4.09 -11.89 -23.49
C LYS A 147 -2.61 -11.55 -23.35
N GLY A 148 -1.99 -11.95 -22.25
CA GLY A 148 -0.59 -11.72 -21.91
C GLY A 148 -0.29 -10.27 -21.52
N THR A 149 0.76 -10.09 -20.71
CA THR A 149 1.15 -8.81 -20.09
C THR A 149 1.15 -7.62 -21.05
N LYS A 150 1.73 -7.75 -22.24
CA LYS A 150 1.88 -6.63 -23.19
C LYS A 150 0.55 -6.01 -23.63
N LYS A 151 -0.53 -6.79 -23.70
CA LYS A 151 -1.85 -6.29 -24.11
C LYS A 151 -2.65 -5.72 -22.96
N VAL A 152 -2.39 -6.19 -21.74
CA VAL A 152 -3.19 -5.86 -20.55
C VAL A 152 -2.59 -4.70 -19.78
N THR A 153 -1.27 -4.61 -19.68
CA THR A 153 -0.57 -3.52 -18.95
C THR A 153 -1.04 -2.10 -19.34
N PRO A 154 -1.26 -1.75 -20.63
CA PRO A 154 -1.75 -0.42 -20.99
C PRO A 154 -3.13 -0.09 -20.40
N LEU A 155 -3.95 -1.11 -20.10
CA LEU A 155 -5.28 -0.93 -19.51
C LEU A 155 -5.22 -0.48 -18.04
N TYR A 156 -4.08 -0.69 -17.38
CA TYR A 156 -3.85 -0.29 -15.99
C TYR A 156 -3.32 1.14 -15.85
N GLN A 157 -2.99 1.82 -16.95
CA GLN A 157 -2.46 3.18 -16.90
C GLN A 157 -3.32 4.15 -16.07
N PRO A 158 -4.67 4.12 -16.16
CA PRO A 158 -5.51 4.97 -15.30
C PRO A 158 -5.31 4.71 -13.80
N ASP A 159 -5.10 3.45 -13.40
CA ASP A 159 -4.87 3.10 -11.98
C ASP A 159 -3.50 3.62 -11.52
N LEU A 160 -2.47 3.56 -12.37
CA LEU A 160 -1.14 4.12 -12.09
C LEU A 160 -1.20 5.65 -11.92
N ASP A 161 -1.90 6.32 -12.82
CA ASP A 161 -2.07 7.78 -12.77
C ASP A 161 -2.84 8.20 -11.51
N ASN A 162 -3.87 7.44 -11.14
CA ASN A 162 -4.68 7.72 -9.96
C ASN A 162 -3.91 7.42 -8.66
N LEU A 163 -3.15 6.33 -8.58
CA LEU A 163 -2.27 6.04 -7.45
C LEU A 163 -1.19 7.11 -7.25
N THR A 164 -0.67 7.66 -8.36
CA THR A 164 0.24 8.81 -8.30
C THR A 164 -0.42 10.02 -7.65
N LYS A 165 -1.68 10.32 -8.00
CA LYS A 165 -2.44 11.43 -7.38
C LYS A 165 -2.76 11.16 -5.91
N VAL A 166 -3.17 9.94 -5.57
CA VAL A 166 -3.44 9.51 -4.18
C VAL A 166 -2.22 9.77 -3.32
N PHE A 167 -1.05 9.27 -3.72
CA PHE A 167 0.15 9.41 -2.91
C PHE A 167 0.72 10.84 -2.92
N ALA A 168 0.49 11.61 -3.97
CA ALA A 168 0.80 13.04 -3.96
C ALA A 168 -0.07 13.79 -2.92
N GLU A 169 -1.35 13.44 -2.80
CA GLU A 169 -2.25 14.02 -1.80
C GLU A 169 -1.93 13.55 -0.38
N LEU A 170 -1.62 12.26 -0.17
CA LEU A 170 -1.13 11.76 1.13
C LEU A 170 0.15 12.50 1.55
N LYS A 171 1.09 12.70 0.61
CA LYS A 171 2.31 13.47 0.87
C LYS A 171 1.97 14.91 1.28
N GLN A 172 0.99 15.56 0.67
CA GLN A 172 0.56 16.92 1.06
C GLN A 172 -0.09 16.97 2.44
N VAL A 173 -0.86 15.94 2.80
CA VAL A 173 -1.56 15.87 4.10
C VAL A 173 -0.60 15.57 5.26
N PHE A 174 0.46 14.78 5.00
CA PHE A 174 1.38 14.31 6.04
C PHE A 174 2.76 14.98 6.06
N SER A 175 3.06 15.90 5.13
CA SER A 175 4.28 16.73 5.16
C SER A 175 4.08 18.00 5.97
#